data_AF-A0A2V2VB65-F1
#
_entry.id   AF-A0A2V2VB65-F1
#
_cell.length_a   1.000
_cell.length_b   1.000
_cell.length_c   1.000
_cell.angle_alpha   90.00
_cell.angle_beta   90.00
_cell.angle_gamma   90.00
#
_symmetry.space_group_name_H-M   'P 1'
#
loop_
_entity.id
_entity.type
_entity.pdbx_description
1 polymer ?
#
loop_
_entity_poly.entity_id
_entity_poly.type
_entity_poly.pdbx_seq_one_letter_code
_entity_poly.pdbx_strand_id
1 'polypeptide(L)'
;MKRVVIDLRPKESYAEGHIEGAFNFPWESIRADACGLPPRDVALIAICDGQIDLDIVEAYLNRFHFASLEVRRLSKNDELVCELPKGTCWSPNPFLSEVITEIEVKNGGPSFALDVGSGTGRDMIYLASRGWSVVGIENRLRLIEQGVALSKKHKVDCRTLYIHCELKKFFPVKFEGPDLLHVCRFLHRSSLEMLLKLPRRGGFLV
;
A
#
# COMPACT_ATOMS: atom_id res chain seq x y z
N MET A 1 -15.49 -5.78 -14.35
CA MET A 1 -14.59 -4.69 -13.93
C MET A 1 -14.88 -4.37 -12.47
N LYS A 2 -13.86 -4.36 -11.61
CA LYS A 2 -14.02 -4.04 -10.17
C LYS A 2 -14.32 -2.54 -10.04
N ARG A 3 -15.30 -2.18 -9.22
CA ARG A 3 -15.60 -0.79 -8.86
C ARG A 3 -14.99 -0.47 -7.51
N VAL A 4 -14.41 0.72 -7.36
CA VAL A 4 -13.83 1.22 -6.11
C VAL A 4 -14.35 2.64 -5.88
N VAL A 5 -14.80 2.91 -4.66
CA VAL A 5 -15.25 4.23 -4.24
C VAL A 5 -14.19 4.84 -3.33
N ILE A 6 -13.79 6.08 -3.62
CA ILE A 6 -12.99 6.90 -2.71
C ILE A 6 -13.80 8.12 -2.30
N ASP A 7 -13.67 8.49 -1.02
CA ASP A 7 -14.31 9.67 -0.46
C ASP A 7 -13.24 10.75 -0.23
N LEU A 8 -13.35 11.85 -0.97
CA LEU A 8 -12.40 12.97 -0.94
C LEU A 8 -12.77 14.03 0.10
N ARG A 9 -13.89 13.86 0.81
CA ARG A 9 -14.34 14.78 1.85
C ARG A 9 -13.40 14.74 3.07
N PRO A 10 -13.44 15.79 3.92
CA PRO A 10 -12.76 15.79 5.21
C PRO A 10 -13.10 14.57 6.05
N LYS A 11 -12.18 14.18 6.94
CA LYS A 11 -12.31 12.98 7.78
C LYS A 11 -13.54 13.03 8.66
N GLU A 12 -13.90 14.23 9.12
CA GLU A 12 -15.04 14.51 9.97
C GLU A 12 -16.34 14.19 9.23
N SER A 13 -16.52 14.73 8.02
CA SER A 13 -17.68 14.45 7.18
C SER A 13 -17.77 12.99 6.72
N TYR A 14 -16.63 12.32 6.53
CA TYR A 14 -16.59 10.88 6.24
C TYR A 14 -17.04 10.05 7.46
N ALA A 15 -16.62 10.44 8.67
CA ALA A 15 -16.99 9.76 9.91
C ALA A 15 -18.48 9.95 10.26
N GLU A 16 -19.07 11.10 9.91
CA GLU A 16 -20.51 11.35 10.04
C GLU A 16 -21.36 10.45 9.13
N GLY A 17 -20.78 9.95 8.04
CA GLY A 17 -21.43 8.98 7.15
C GLY A 17 -20.85 9.02 5.75
N HIS A 18 -20.65 7.86 5.14
CA HIS A 18 -20.09 7.68 3.81
C HIS A 18 -20.73 6.50 3.07
N ILE A 19 -20.53 6.43 1.76
CA ILE A 19 -21.02 5.30 0.95
C ILE A 19 -20.32 4.01 1.39
N GLU A 20 -21.08 2.92 1.51
CA GLU A 20 -20.54 1.62 1.90
C GLU A 20 -19.33 1.21 1.05
N GLY A 21 -18.25 0.79 1.72
CA GLY A 21 -17.02 0.38 1.06
C GLY A 21 -16.14 1.52 0.55
N ALA A 22 -16.53 2.79 0.73
CA ALA A 22 -15.71 3.92 0.32
C ALA A 22 -14.49 4.10 1.23
N PHE A 23 -13.32 4.32 0.63
CA PHE A 23 -12.09 4.63 1.35
C PHE A 23 -11.85 6.14 1.42
N ASN A 24 -11.56 6.69 2.60
CA ASN A 24 -11.31 8.11 2.75
C ASN A 24 -9.90 8.53 2.29
N PHE A 25 -9.85 9.49 1.37
CA PHE A 25 -8.66 10.15 0.85
C PHE A 25 -8.91 11.67 0.76
N PRO A 26 -8.88 12.39 1.89
CA PRO A 26 -9.24 13.81 1.91
C PRO A 26 -8.49 14.60 0.84
N TRP A 27 -9.22 15.46 0.11
CA TRP A 27 -8.68 16.20 -1.03
C TRP A 27 -7.43 17.02 -0.67
N GLU A 28 -7.40 17.58 0.53
CA GLU A 28 -6.25 18.33 1.07
C GLU A 28 -4.95 17.51 1.15
N SER A 29 -5.05 16.20 1.39
CA SER A 29 -3.91 15.31 1.62
C SER A 29 -3.73 14.26 0.52
N ILE A 30 -4.59 14.28 -0.51
CA ILE A 30 -4.60 13.30 -1.61
C ILE A 30 -3.22 13.13 -2.26
N ARG A 31 -2.42 14.19 -2.37
CA ARG A 31 -1.09 14.13 -3.01
C ARG A 31 -0.10 13.30 -2.21
N ALA A 32 -0.18 13.35 -0.89
CA ALA A 32 0.64 12.52 -0.01
C ALA A 32 0.11 11.07 -0.01
N ASP A 33 -1.22 10.93 0.09
CA ASP A 33 -1.92 9.67 0.25
C ASP A 33 -2.13 8.90 -1.07
N ALA A 34 -1.80 9.49 -2.23
CA ALA A 34 -2.00 8.87 -3.54
C ALA A 34 -1.33 7.49 -3.68
N CYS A 35 -0.30 7.23 -2.87
CA CYS A 35 0.33 5.91 -2.78
C CYS A 35 -0.62 4.82 -2.25
N GLY A 36 -1.76 5.15 -1.64
CA GLY A 36 -2.81 4.21 -1.23
C GLY A 36 -3.94 4.04 -2.25
N LEU A 37 -3.93 4.75 -3.39
CA LEU A 37 -4.98 4.63 -4.40
C LEU A 37 -5.04 3.24 -5.06
N PRO A 38 -6.19 2.85 -5.62
CA PRO A 38 -6.39 1.51 -6.17
C PRO A 38 -5.52 1.23 -7.40
N PRO A 39 -5.46 -0.04 -7.85
CA PRO A 39 -4.92 -0.40 -9.15
C PRO A 39 -5.63 0.34 -10.31
N ARG A 40 -4.96 0.44 -11.47
CA ARG A 40 -5.45 1.23 -12.61
C ARG A 40 -6.56 0.54 -13.42
N ASP A 41 -6.72 -0.76 -13.28
CA ASP A 41 -7.71 -1.59 -13.97
C ASP A 41 -9.12 -1.54 -13.34
N VAL A 42 -9.34 -0.65 -12.37
CA VAL A 42 -10.64 -0.46 -11.70
C VAL A 42 -11.43 0.70 -12.29
N ALA A 43 -12.76 0.62 -12.14
CA ALA A 43 -13.64 1.77 -12.27
C ALA A 43 -13.63 2.55 -10.94
N LEU A 44 -13.08 3.77 -10.96
CA LEU A 44 -12.99 4.63 -9.79
C LEU A 44 -14.15 5.61 -9.73
N ILE A 45 -14.82 5.67 -8.57
CA ILE A 45 -15.81 6.71 -8.24
C ILE A 45 -15.21 7.57 -7.14
N ALA A 46 -15.07 8.87 -7.37
CA ALA A 46 -14.60 9.86 -6.41
C ALA A 46 -15.76 10.72 -5.91
N ILE A 47 -15.98 10.69 -4.60
CA ILE A 47 -17.05 11.43 -3.93
C ILE A 47 -16.50 12.72 -3.33
N CYS A 48 -17.12 13.84 -3.67
CA CYS A 48 -16.76 15.17 -3.19
C CYS A 48 -17.93 15.82 -2.42
N ASP A 49 -17.62 16.78 -1.54
CA ASP A 49 -18.60 17.70 -0.94
C ASP A 49 -18.81 18.93 -1.85
N GLY A 50 -19.58 19.93 -1.42
CA GLY A 50 -19.80 21.16 -2.20
C GLY A 50 -18.60 22.12 -2.28
N GLN A 51 -17.57 21.95 -1.46
CA GLN A 51 -16.42 22.87 -1.35
C GLN A 51 -15.29 22.52 -2.31
N ILE A 52 -15.16 21.24 -2.68
CA ILE A 52 -14.11 20.76 -3.59
C ILE A 52 -14.47 21.09 -5.04
N ASP A 53 -13.56 21.57 -5.88
CA ASP A 53 -13.83 21.74 -7.32
C ASP A 53 -13.77 20.39 -8.06
N LEU A 54 -14.85 20.01 -8.77
CA LEU A 54 -14.92 18.72 -9.48
C LEU A 54 -13.93 18.66 -10.65
N ASP A 55 -13.74 19.76 -11.38
CA ASP A 55 -12.89 19.79 -12.57
C ASP A 55 -11.41 19.61 -12.18
N ILE A 56 -11.00 20.18 -11.04
CA ILE A 56 -9.65 20.02 -10.51
C ILE A 56 -9.42 18.57 -10.05
N VAL A 57 -10.42 17.95 -9.40
CA VAL A 57 -10.36 16.55 -8.99
C VAL A 57 -10.25 15.63 -10.20
N GLU A 58 -11.11 15.84 -11.19
CA GLU A 58 -11.12 15.06 -12.43
C GLU A 58 -9.80 15.18 -13.18
N ALA A 59 -9.28 16.40 -13.35
CA ALA A 59 -7.97 16.64 -13.96
C ALA A 59 -6.83 15.94 -13.21
N TYR A 60 -6.87 15.93 -11.87
CA TYR A 60 -5.86 15.24 -11.07
C TYR A 60 -5.94 13.72 -11.22
N LEU A 61 -7.13 13.13 -11.07
CA LEU A 61 -7.32 11.67 -11.09
C LEU A 61 -7.17 11.07 -12.49
N ASN A 62 -7.46 11.81 -13.55
CA ASN A 62 -7.25 11.36 -14.93
C ASN A 62 -5.78 11.03 -15.24
N ARG A 63 -4.83 11.66 -14.54
CA ARG A 63 -3.38 11.38 -14.69
C ARG A 63 -2.98 9.95 -14.30
N PHE A 64 -3.82 9.24 -13.56
CA PHE A 64 -3.57 7.87 -13.13
C PHE A 64 -4.07 6.82 -14.13
N HIS A 65 -4.90 7.23 -15.10
CA HIS A 65 -5.45 6.36 -16.15
C HIS A 65 -6.17 5.12 -15.58
N PHE A 66 -7.16 5.36 -14.72
CA PHE A 66 -8.09 4.29 -14.29
C PHE A 66 -8.92 3.79 -15.47
N ALA A 67 -9.45 2.55 -15.39
CA ALA A 67 -10.26 1.95 -16.45
C ALA A 67 -11.52 2.79 -16.73
N SER A 68 -12.09 3.40 -15.69
CA SER A 68 -13.01 4.52 -15.82
C SER A 68 -12.90 5.42 -14.59
N LEU A 69 -13.30 6.69 -14.74
CA LEU A 69 -13.36 7.67 -13.66
C LEU A 69 -14.73 8.34 -13.66
N GLU A 70 -15.37 8.36 -12.50
CA GLU A 70 -16.55 9.18 -12.21
C GLU A 70 -16.22 10.08 -11.04
N VAL A 71 -16.38 11.39 -11.20
CA VAL A 71 -16.24 12.35 -10.11
C VAL A 71 -17.60 13.01 -9.88
N ARG A 72 -18.14 12.88 -8.68
CA ARG A 72 -19.46 13.45 -8.37
C ARG A 72 -19.59 13.92 -6.93
N ARG A 73 -20.66 14.68 -6.68
CA ARG A 73 -21.07 15.05 -5.33
C ARG A 73 -21.75 13.88 -4.63
N LEU A 74 -21.62 13.86 -3.30
CA LEU A 74 -22.50 13.04 -2.48
C LEU A 74 -23.95 13.51 -2.66
N SER A 75 -24.84 12.57 -2.93
CA SER A 75 -26.27 12.79 -3.16
C SER A 75 -27.08 12.50 -1.90
N LYS A 76 -28.26 13.12 -1.79
CA LYS A 76 -29.23 12.79 -0.73
C LYS A 76 -29.79 11.37 -0.85
N ASN A 77 -29.67 10.76 -2.03
CA ASN A 77 -30.12 9.39 -2.28
C ASN A 77 -29.02 8.35 -2.02
N ASP A 78 -27.79 8.77 -1.69
CA ASP A 78 -26.75 7.82 -1.32
C ASP A 78 -27.04 7.27 0.08
N GLU A 79 -27.07 5.95 0.21
CA GLU A 79 -27.14 5.30 1.51
C GLU A 79 -25.79 5.44 2.24
N LEU A 80 -25.84 6.00 3.45
CA LEU A 80 -24.65 6.27 4.24
C LEU A 80 -24.50 5.28 5.38
N VAL A 81 -23.27 4.82 5.57
CA VAL A 81 -22.84 3.99 6.69
C VAL A 81 -21.70 4.69 7.44
N CYS A 82 -21.43 4.24 8.66
CA CYS A 82 -20.25 4.67 9.44
C CYS A 82 -19.22 3.54 9.59
N GLU A 83 -19.48 2.34 9.03
CA GLU A 83 -18.55 1.21 9.10
C GLU A 83 -17.39 1.41 8.13
N LEU A 84 -16.15 1.33 8.65
CA LEU A 84 -14.95 1.45 7.83
C LEU A 84 -14.83 0.27 6.84
N PRO A 85 -14.39 0.51 5.61
CA PRO A 85 -14.16 -0.55 4.65
C PRO A 85 -13.10 -1.54 5.16
N LYS A 86 -13.33 -2.82 4.92
CA LYS A 86 -12.36 -3.87 5.24
C LYS A 86 -11.22 -3.87 4.22
N GLY A 87 -10.00 -4.10 4.71
CA GLY A 87 -8.81 -4.24 3.87
C GLY A 87 -8.23 -2.91 3.39
N THR A 88 -7.77 -2.87 2.14
CA THR A 88 -7.02 -1.75 1.55
C THR A 88 -7.64 -1.31 0.23
N CYS A 89 -7.51 -0.02 -0.09
CA CYS A 89 -7.95 0.50 -1.39
C CYS A 89 -7.03 0.02 -2.53
N TRP A 90 -5.76 -0.22 -2.24
CA TRP A 90 -4.81 -0.86 -3.17
C TRP A 90 -4.82 -2.37 -3.03
N SER A 91 -4.12 -3.05 -3.94
CA SER A 91 -3.85 -4.48 -3.83
C SER A 91 -2.35 -4.71 -3.69
N PRO A 92 -1.93 -5.65 -2.81
CA PRO A 92 -0.55 -6.12 -2.76
C PRO A 92 -0.17 -6.83 -4.08
N ASN A 93 1.09 -7.21 -4.20
CA ASN A 93 1.53 -8.08 -5.28
C ASN A 93 0.67 -9.37 -5.35
N PRO A 94 0.16 -9.76 -6.53
CA PRO A 94 -0.69 -10.94 -6.68
C PRO A 94 0.00 -12.25 -6.26
N PHE A 95 1.26 -12.45 -6.66
CA PHE A 95 2.01 -13.66 -6.32
C PHE A 95 2.27 -13.76 -4.83
N LEU A 96 2.66 -12.65 -4.18
CA LEU A 96 2.78 -12.60 -2.72
C LEU A 96 1.46 -13.01 -2.03
N SER A 97 0.33 -12.50 -2.51
CA SER A 97 -0.99 -12.80 -1.93
C SER A 97 -1.36 -14.27 -2.08
N GLU A 98 -0.96 -14.90 -3.18
CA GLU A 98 -1.19 -16.31 -3.47
C GLU A 98 -0.41 -17.21 -2.52
N VAL A 99 0.87 -16.90 -2.29
CA VAL A 99 1.78 -17.82 -1.57
C VAL A 99 1.90 -17.56 -0.07
N ILE A 100 1.52 -16.37 0.42
CA ILE A 100 1.85 -15.95 1.80
C ILE A 100 1.24 -16.86 2.87
N THR A 101 0.04 -17.40 2.65
CA THR A 101 -0.61 -18.29 3.63
C THR A 101 0.15 -19.61 3.76
N GLU A 102 0.64 -20.17 2.65
CA GLU A 102 1.46 -21.38 2.66
C GLU A 102 2.82 -21.13 3.33
N ILE A 103 3.43 -19.96 3.04
CA ILE A 103 4.68 -19.53 3.68
C ILE A 103 4.50 -19.43 5.20
N GLU A 104 3.43 -18.78 5.68
CA GLU A 104 3.15 -18.66 7.10
C GLU A 104 2.99 -20.02 7.78
N VAL A 105 2.27 -20.97 7.16
CA VAL A 105 2.14 -22.33 7.69
C VAL A 105 3.50 -23.03 7.78
N LYS A 106 4.30 -22.99 6.71
CA LYS A 106 5.63 -23.64 6.68
C LYS A 106 6.65 -22.97 7.59
N ASN A 107 6.50 -21.66 7.84
CA ASN A 107 7.37 -20.89 8.72
C ASN A 107 7.02 -21.06 10.21
N GLY A 108 5.84 -21.63 10.53
CA GLY A 108 5.32 -21.66 11.90
C GLY A 108 4.67 -20.34 12.34
N GLY A 109 4.26 -19.52 11.37
CA GLY A 109 3.60 -18.23 11.54
C GLY A 109 4.38 -17.05 10.96
N PRO A 110 3.78 -15.84 10.99
CA PRO A 110 4.47 -14.59 10.66
C PRO A 110 5.67 -14.34 11.58
N SER A 111 6.78 -13.90 10.99
CA SER A 111 8.01 -13.56 11.73
C SER A 111 8.66 -12.31 11.12
N PHE A 112 9.85 -12.42 10.51
CA PHE A 112 10.58 -11.28 9.97
C PHE A 112 10.69 -11.33 8.45
N ALA A 113 10.23 -10.26 7.79
CA ALA A 113 10.32 -10.09 6.35
C ALA A 113 11.23 -8.90 5.98
N LEU A 114 11.98 -9.07 4.89
CA LEU A 114 12.76 -8.00 4.27
C LEU A 114 12.19 -7.72 2.87
N ASP A 115 11.76 -6.48 2.63
CA ASP A 115 11.25 -6.01 1.34
C ASP A 115 12.29 -5.13 0.64
N VAL A 116 12.74 -5.55 -0.54
CA VAL A 116 13.86 -4.94 -1.26
C VAL A 116 13.34 -4.12 -2.44
N GLY A 117 13.58 -2.81 -2.40
CA GLY A 117 12.93 -1.90 -3.34
C GLY A 117 11.47 -1.66 -2.97
N SER A 118 11.21 -1.55 -1.66
CA SER A 118 9.86 -1.52 -1.07
C SER A 118 8.98 -0.37 -1.56
N GLY A 119 9.55 0.68 -2.13
CA GLY A 119 8.81 1.85 -2.61
C GLY A 119 8.04 2.52 -1.46
N THR A 120 6.71 2.62 -1.60
CA THR A 120 5.84 3.15 -0.54
C THR A 120 5.34 2.06 0.43
N GLY A 121 5.87 0.83 0.33
CA GLY A 121 5.60 -0.29 1.23
C GLY A 121 4.17 -0.82 1.22
N ARG A 122 3.49 -0.84 0.06
CA ARG A 122 2.16 -1.48 -0.06
C ARG A 122 2.18 -2.95 0.37
N ASP A 123 3.21 -3.67 -0.07
CA ASP A 123 3.42 -5.09 0.27
C ASP A 123 3.91 -5.23 1.72
N MET A 124 4.76 -4.31 2.21
CA MET A 124 5.14 -4.26 3.63
C MET A 124 3.92 -4.12 4.55
N ILE A 125 3.00 -3.20 4.24
CA ILE A 125 1.79 -2.96 5.03
C ILE A 125 0.85 -4.17 4.97
N TYR A 126 0.74 -4.81 3.80
CA TYR A 126 0.00 -6.05 3.66
C TYR A 126 0.57 -7.15 4.57
N LEU A 127 1.88 -7.41 4.52
CA LEU A 127 2.56 -8.36 5.40
C LEU A 127 2.41 -7.98 6.89
N ALA A 128 2.62 -6.72 7.24
CA ALA A 128 2.51 -6.24 8.61
C ALA A 128 1.08 -6.39 9.18
N SER A 129 0.05 -6.19 8.36
CA SER A 129 -1.35 -6.42 8.74
C SER A 129 -1.65 -7.90 9.05
N ARG A 130 -0.84 -8.82 8.52
CA ARG A 130 -0.91 -10.26 8.80
C ARG A 130 -0.04 -10.68 9.99
N GLY A 131 0.69 -9.75 10.60
CA GLY A 131 1.51 -10.02 11.78
C GLY A 131 3.00 -10.18 11.51
N TRP A 132 3.49 -9.88 10.30
CA TRP A 132 4.92 -9.85 10.04
C TRP A 132 5.56 -8.58 10.61
N SER A 133 6.80 -8.68 11.08
CA SER A 133 7.69 -7.52 11.23
C SER A 133 8.44 -7.32 9.93
N VAL A 134 8.33 -6.15 9.32
CA VAL A 134 8.82 -5.91 7.96
C VAL A 134 9.82 -4.77 7.93
N VAL A 135 11.01 -5.03 7.38
CA VAL A 135 12.00 -4.00 7.06
C VAL A 135 12.02 -3.78 5.55
N GLY A 136 11.80 -2.54 5.13
CA GLY A 136 11.88 -2.13 3.73
C GLY A 136 13.19 -1.43 3.42
N ILE A 137 13.86 -1.81 2.34
CA ILE A 137 14.99 -1.06 1.79
C ILE A 137 14.49 -0.23 0.61
N GLU A 138 14.75 1.07 0.64
CA GLU A 138 14.34 2.02 -0.38
C GLU A 138 15.37 3.15 -0.50
N ASN A 139 15.65 3.63 -1.71
CA ASN A 139 16.64 4.68 -1.95
C ASN A 139 16.03 6.06 -2.15
N ARG A 140 14.70 6.16 -2.29
CA ARG A 140 14.00 7.42 -2.45
C ARG A 140 13.29 7.82 -1.16
N LEU A 141 13.86 8.81 -0.46
CA LEU A 141 13.30 9.36 0.77
C LEU A 141 11.81 9.71 0.67
N ARG A 142 11.39 10.33 -0.44
CA ARG A 142 9.97 10.67 -0.68
C ARG A 142 9.03 9.46 -0.63
N LEU A 143 9.46 8.29 -1.14
CA LEU A 143 8.62 7.09 -1.10
C LEU A 143 8.54 6.53 0.32
N ILE A 144 9.64 6.62 1.08
CA ILE A 144 9.70 6.25 2.49
C ILE A 144 8.74 7.12 3.31
N GLU A 145 8.76 8.44 3.13
CA GLU A 145 7.85 9.36 3.83
C GLU A 145 6.38 9.01 3.56
N GLN A 146 6.03 8.75 2.30
CA GLN A 146 4.69 8.29 1.92
C GLN A 146 4.35 6.93 2.56
N GLY A 147 5.29 5.99 2.57
CA GLY A 147 5.11 4.67 3.16
C GLY A 147 4.96 4.69 4.68
N VAL A 148 5.69 5.56 5.37
CA VAL A 148 5.54 5.78 6.83
C VAL A 148 4.15 6.36 7.12
N ALA A 149 3.69 7.36 6.37
CA ALA A 149 2.34 7.89 6.52
C ALA A 149 1.27 6.82 6.27
N LEU A 150 1.44 6.01 5.22
CA LEU A 150 0.52 4.93 4.89
C LEU A 150 0.48 3.84 5.98
N SER A 151 1.63 3.47 6.57
CA SER A 151 1.68 2.48 7.66
C SER A 151 0.93 2.95 8.91
N LYS A 152 1.03 4.25 9.25
CA LYS A 152 0.27 4.87 10.36
C LYS A 152 -1.23 4.88 10.07
N LYS A 153 -1.63 5.22 8.84
CA LYS A 153 -3.04 5.18 8.40
C LYS A 153 -3.66 3.79 8.59
N HIS A 154 -2.85 2.74 8.39
CA HIS A 154 -3.25 1.34 8.57
C HIS A 154 -2.94 0.75 9.95
N LYS A 155 -2.40 1.57 10.88
CA LYS A 155 -2.08 1.17 12.26
C LYS A 155 -1.13 -0.03 12.36
N VAL A 156 -0.17 -0.11 11.44
CA VAL A 156 0.86 -1.16 11.40
C VAL A 156 2.28 -0.59 11.48
N ASP A 157 2.42 0.70 11.79
CA ASP A 157 3.71 1.39 11.86
C ASP A 157 4.67 0.79 12.90
N CYS A 158 4.15 0.19 13.96
CA CYS A 158 4.96 -0.54 14.95
C CYS A 158 5.62 -1.82 14.42
N ARG A 159 5.19 -2.31 13.25
CA ARG A 159 5.72 -3.52 12.59
C ARG A 159 6.51 -3.20 11.33
N THR A 160 6.54 -1.94 10.88
CA THR A 160 7.22 -1.54 9.65
C THR A 160 8.39 -0.62 9.94
N LEU A 161 9.55 -0.91 9.37
CA LEU A 161 10.74 -0.05 9.44
C LEU A 161 11.30 0.17 8.04
N TYR A 162 11.64 1.40 7.69
CA TYR A 162 12.33 1.71 6.44
C TYR A 162 13.81 1.98 6.70
N ILE A 163 14.67 1.41 5.85
CA ILE A 163 16.08 1.71 5.77
C ILE A 163 16.31 2.48 4.47
N HIS A 164 16.70 3.74 4.60
CA HIS A 164 17.11 4.55 3.46
C HIS A 164 18.49 4.10 2.99
N CYS A 165 18.55 3.36 1.89
CA CYS A 165 19.79 2.78 1.39
C CYS A 165 19.77 2.59 -0.13
N GLU A 166 20.88 2.96 -0.77
CA GLU A 166 21.18 2.56 -2.14
C GLU A 166 21.88 1.20 -2.14
N LEU A 167 21.14 0.14 -2.47
CA LEU A 167 21.66 -1.24 -2.54
C LEU A 167 22.86 -1.43 -3.47
N LYS A 168 23.06 -0.51 -4.42
CA LYS A 168 24.22 -0.49 -5.33
C LYS A 168 25.53 -0.15 -4.60
N LYS A 169 25.45 0.54 -3.46
CA LYS A 169 26.61 1.06 -2.72
C LYS A 169 26.86 0.30 -1.43
N PHE A 170 25.81 -0.12 -0.74
CA PHE A 170 25.92 -0.76 0.56
C PHE A 170 24.79 -1.75 0.78
N PHE A 171 25.12 -2.88 1.42
CA PHE A 171 24.14 -3.89 1.80
C PHE A 171 23.99 -3.92 3.32
N PRO A 172 22.90 -3.38 3.90
CA PRO A 172 22.79 -3.14 5.35
C PRO A 172 22.38 -4.38 6.15
N VAL A 173 22.23 -5.55 5.52
CA VAL A 173 21.67 -6.75 6.16
C VAL A 173 22.71 -7.86 6.18
N LYS A 174 22.83 -8.53 7.32
CA LYS A 174 23.67 -9.72 7.47
C LYS A 174 23.05 -10.90 6.71
N PHE A 175 23.89 -11.81 6.22
CA PHE A 175 23.45 -13.09 5.65
C PHE A 175 22.65 -13.91 6.68
N GLU A 176 21.71 -14.73 6.20
CA GLU A 176 20.83 -15.60 7.00
C GLU A 176 19.95 -14.86 8.04
N GLY A 177 19.37 -13.72 7.65
CA GLY A 177 18.56 -12.87 8.53
C GLY A 177 17.05 -13.11 8.43
N PRO A 178 16.41 -12.71 7.31
CA PRO A 178 14.95 -12.80 7.14
C PRO A 178 14.42 -14.23 7.01
N ASP A 179 13.20 -14.42 7.52
CA ASP A 179 12.37 -15.60 7.23
C ASP A 179 11.77 -15.50 5.82
N LEU A 180 11.41 -14.29 5.40
CA LEU A 180 10.89 -13.99 4.06
C LEU A 180 11.68 -12.84 3.43
N LEU A 181 12.31 -13.09 2.28
CA LEU A 181 12.80 -12.04 1.39
C LEU A 181 11.75 -11.77 0.31
N HIS A 182 11.27 -10.54 0.22
CA HIS A 182 10.38 -10.08 -0.84
C HIS A 182 11.14 -9.14 -1.78
N VAL A 183 11.21 -9.49 -3.06
CA VAL A 183 11.89 -8.71 -4.11
C VAL A 183 10.97 -8.61 -5.32
N CYS A 184 10.08 -7.61 -5.30
CA CYS A 184 9.07 -7.47 -6.32
C CYS A 184 9.17 -6.15 -7.09
N ARG A 185 9.00 -6.21 -8.42
CA ARG A 185 9.05 -5.04 -9.33
C ARG A 185 10.37 -4.24 -9.22
N PHE A 186 11.39 -4.87 -8.66
CA PHE A 186 12.75 -4.39 -8.55
C PHE A 186 13.69 -5.54 -8.93
N LEU A 187 14.60 -5.29 -9.86
CA LEU A 187 15.63 -6.26 -10.22
C LEU A 187 16.95 -5.55 -10.49
N HIS A 188 17.90 -5.72 -9.58
CA HIS A 188 19.29 -5.31 -9.80
C HIS A 188 20.15 -6.55 -9.97
N ARG A 189 20.47 -6.89 -11.23
CA ARG A 189 21.15 -8.15 -11.59
C ARG A 189 22.44 -8.39 -10.78
N SER A 190 23.27 -7.35 -10.62
CA SER A 190 24.54 -7.48 -9.90
C SER A 190 24.37 -7.76 -8.39
N SER A 191 23.22 -7.42 -7.81
CA SER A 191 22.93 -7.72 -6.39
C SER A 191 22.15 -9.01 -6.20
N LEU A 192 21.64 -9.63 -7.28
CA LEU A 192 20.73 -10.77 -7.18
C LEU A 192 21.38 -11.96 -6.46
N GLU A 193 22.59 -12.34 -6.84
CA GLU A 193 23.30 -13.47 -6.20
C GLU A 193 23.49 -13.28 -4.70
N MET A 194 23.66 -12.04 -4.25
CA MET A 194 23.78 -11.71 -2.83
C MET A 194 22.42 -11.73 -2.14
N LEU A 195 21.37 -11.18 -2.78
CA LEU A 195 20.00 -11.19 -2.28
C LEU A 195 19.51 -12.63 -2.02
N LEU A 196 19.79 -13.55 -2.93
CA LEU A 196 19.41 -14.97 -2.80
C LEU A 196 20.03 -15.68 -1.58
N LYS A 197 21.08 -15.11 -0.97
CA LYS A 197 21.77 -15.64 0.21
C LYS A 197 21.29 -15.05 1.53
N LEU A 198 20.38 -14.08 1.50
CA LEU A 198 19.89 -13.41 2.69
C LEU A 198 18.90 -14.22 3.52
N PRO A 199 17.91 -14.92 2.91
CA PRO A 199 17.01 -15.74 3.70
C PRO A 199 17.82 -16.70 4.57
N ARG A 200 17.39 -16.90 5.81
CA ARG A 200 17.94 -17.98 6.63
C ARG A 200 17.74 -19.33 5.93
N ARG A 201 18.44 -20.37 6.37
CA ARG A 201 18.20 -21.73 5.88
C ARG A 201 16.73 -22.12 6.10
N GLY A 202 16.08 -22.58 5.03
CA GLY A 202 14.64 -22.88 5.02
C GLY A 202 13.73 -21.64 4.97
N GLY A 203 14.29 -20.43 4.80
CA GLY A 203 13.55 -19.21 4.55
C GLY A 203 13.03 -19.13 3.12
N PHE A 204 12.18 -18.14 2.88
CA PHE A 204 11.40 -18.00 1.66
C PHE A 204 11.86 -16.81 0.83
N LEU A 205 11.69 -16.91 -0.48
CA LEU A 205 11.90 -15.84 -1.45
C LEU A 205 10.63 -15.67 -2.25
N VAL A 206 10.17 -14.42 -2.35
CA VAL A 206 9.00 -14.00 -3.15
C VAL A 206 9.39 -12.84 -4.04
#